data_AF-A0A954P8I6-F1
#
_entry.id   AF-A0A954P8I6-F1
#
_cell.length_a   1.000
_cell.length_b   1.000
_cell.length_c   1.000
_cell.angle_alpha   90.00
_cell.angle_beta   90.00
_cell.angle_gamma   90.00
#
_symmetry.space_group_name_H-M   'P 1'
#
loop_
_entity.id
_entity.type
_entity.pdbx_description
1 polymer ?
#
loop_
_entity_poly.entity_id
_entity_poly.type
_entity_poly.pdbx_seq_one_letter_code
_entity_poly.pdbx_strand_id
1 'polypeptide(L)'
;GSRPERVAVYRSWLIPVSTWISLILFSFVRTVVPGQNESHYLTRARHFWDPAWLAGDFFLESSSPHAFFYAVFGWIPLLLPFDTAAILGRCLALAVVAWGWCRLFSRLHPAPAAPLWICWCWLLLAAIGNLSGEWLVGGVESKVFSWGLAFAAASFLLDGRTVIAALLGGLAVSFHPVVGGWAALCAAAATGLIWCDEWRIRQRQPAVAGPSAGGVALPAGTTPIAPPPGFPVQPDRRVLLSAAVAFLCAAVPGLWPAVRTLQGAAPAEQFQGDFLQVFHRLAHHLDPLAFSSTAWFAYLGMFAVWVFGLVAARWLRPPWPAIGDPGYATAWFHGFIAAALLLAFAGVLAGIGPRPPHAMPGLAWRMKFLKLYPFRLADILLPAAVSLLFCRLLWNLVSLRSHRVLAMNSLCSLALLTALLLPAPDRRPGGLSPAAQREWITACRWIEKHTPEDALFYAPNDAWGFKWWTERREFVSYKDTPQGARGLLEWNRRLNRINRLISEDRMDTSGKPHSPLAFTRSELQALRAETGITHLLVWWVWPFSIEPIYSNRLFRVYALPAPDPASD
;
A
#
# COMPACT_ATOMS: atom_id res chain seq x y z
N GLY A 1 5.54 19.31 42.10
CA GLY A 1 5.10 18.47 40.96
C GLY A 1 6.27 17.75 40.32
N SER A 2 6.82 16.73 40.98
CA SER A 2 8.17 16.23 40.68
C SER A 2 8.26 14.71 40.85
N ARG A 3 8.72 14.02 39.80
CA ARG A 3 9.04 12.58 39.60
C ARG A 3 7.95 11.62 39.05
N PRO A 4 6.74 11.44 39.61
CA PRO A 4 5.85 10.38 39.13
C PRO A 4 5.21 10.68 37.76
N GLU A 5 4.86 11.92 37.45
CA GLU A 5 4.31 12.32 36.14
C GLU A 5 5.35 12.22 35.02
N ARG A 6 6.61 12.59 35.26
CA ARG A 6 7.69 12.44 34.28
C ARG A 6 7.96 10.97 33.94
N VAL A 7 7.93 10.07 34.94
CA VAL A 7 8.09 8.62 34.73
C VAL A 7 6.90 8.02 33.95
N ALA A 8 5.69 8.55 34.11
CA ALA A 8 4.53 8.14 33.33
C ALA A 8 4.64 8.53 31.84
N VAL A 9 5.19 9.71 31.55
CA VAL A 9 5.44 10.18 30.16
C VAL A 9 6.59 9.41 29.48
N TYR A 10 7.65 9.04 30.20
CA TYR A 10 8.70 8.18 29.61
C TYR A 10 8.21 6.77 29.31
N ARG A 11 7.32 6.21 30.15
CA ARG A 11 6.65 4.93 29.87
C ARG A 11 5.64 5.01 28.71
N SER A 12 5.11 6.20 28.40
CA SER A 12 4.11 6.36 27.33
C SER A 12 4.69 6.31 25.92
N TRP A 13 5.97 6.66 25.73
CA TRP A 13 6.62 6.66 24.41
C TRP A 13 7.42 5.41 24.10
N LEU A 14 7.78 4.61 25.10
CA LEU A 14 8.59 3.42 24.90
C LEU A 14 7.94 2.46 23.88
N ILE A 15 6.65 2.17 24.01
CA ILE A 15 5.95 1.25 23.10
C ILE A 15 5.88 1.79 21.67
N PRO A 16 5.39 3.03 21.41
CA PRO A 16 5.43 3.61 20.06
C PRO A 16 6.83 3.65 19.44
N VAL A 17 7.86 4.01 20.22
CA VAL A 17 9.26 4.07 19.72
C VAL A 17 9.80 2.68 19.43
N SER A 18 9.57 1.69 20.29
CA SER A 18 9.97 0.31 20.05
C SER A 18 9.26 -0.30 18.84
N THR A 19 7.96 0.02 18.66
CA THR A 19 7.22 -0.38 17.46
C THR A 19 7.84 0.26 16.22
N TRP A 20 8.10 1.57 16.26
CA TRP A 20 8.73 2.30 15.16
C TRP A 20 10.11 1.73 14.78
N ILE A 21 10.98 1.48 15.76
CA ILE A 21 12.29 0.85 15.54
C ILE A 21 12.13 -0.54 14.93
N SER A 22 11.15 -1.33 15.40
CA SER A 22 10.88 -2.67 14.85
C SER A 22 10.44 -2.60 13.39
N LEU A 23 9.57 -1.65 13.04
CA LEU A 23 9.13 -1.41 11.66
C LEU A 23 10.28 -0.95 10.77
N ILE A 24 11.14 -0.05 11.25
CA ILE A 24 12.36 0.39 10.54
C ILE A 24 13.29 -0.80 10.30
N LEU A 25 13.61 -1.56 11.35
CA LEU A 25 14.48 -2.73 11.26
C LEU A 25 13.93 -3.71 10.22
N PHE A 26 12.62 -4.02 10.31
CA PHE A 26 11.98 -4.89 9.33
C PHE A 26 12.05 -4.33 7.91
N SER A 27 11.77 -3.04 7.69
CA SER A 27 11.88 -2.38 6.38
C SER A 27 13.26 -2.53 5.77
N PHE A 28 14.34 -2.20 6.50
CA PHE A 28 15.71 -2.27 5.98
C PHE A 28 16.22 -3.71 5.84
N VAL A 29 15.76 -4.61 6.71
CA VAL A 29 16.05 -6.04 6.57
C VAL A 29 15.30 -6.61 5.37
N ARG A 30 14.12 -6.14 5.00
CA ARG A 30 13.33 -6.79 3.93
C ARG A 30 13.48 -6.13 2.56
N THR A 31 13.76 -4.82 2.52
CA THR A 31 13.71 -4.01 1.30
C THR A 31 14.97 -3.16 1.17
N VAL A 32 15.70 -3.32 0.06
CA VAL A 32 16.90 -2.50 -0.27
C VAL A 32 16.52 -1.05 -0.58
N VAL A 33 17.48 -0.14 -0.61
CA VAL A 33 17.30 1.25 -1.07
C VAL A 33 17.97 1.40 -2.45
N PRO A 34 17.27 1.90 -3.48
CA PRO A 34 15.82 2.13 -3.52
C PRO A 34 14.99 0.83 -3.47
N GLY A 35 13.86 0.85 -2.78
CA GLY A 35 12.86 -0.20 -2.86
C GLY A 35 12.22 -0.23 -4.25
N GLN A 36 11.53 -1.32 -4.58
CA GLN A 36 10.94 -1.56 -5.90
C GLN A 36 10.07 -0.40 -6.43
N ASN A 37 9.39 0.32 -5.55
CA ASN A 37 8.52 1.44 -5.89
C ASN A 37 9.10 2.81 -5.47
N GLU A 38 10.21 2.87 -4.74
CA GLU A 38 10.77 4.15 -4.29
C GLU A 38 11.32 4.96 -5.46
N SER A 39 11.95 4.27 -6.42
CA SER A 39 12.39 4.90 -7.66
C SER A 39 11.22 5.48 -8.46
N HIS A 40 10.03 4.89 -8.37
CA HIS A 40 8.83 5.41 -9.03
C HIS A 40 8.28 6.64 -8.31
N TYR A 41 8.13 6.58 -6.98
CA TYR A 41 7.52 7.66 -6.21
C TYR A 41 8.44 8.87 -6.06
N LEU A 42 9.73 8.68 -5.77
CA LEU A 42 10.62 9.80 -5.45
C LEU A 42 11.13 10.52 -6.70
N THR A 43 11.39 9.82 -7.81
CA THR A 43 11.73 10.50 -9.07
C THR A 43 10.55 11.35 -9.54
N ARG A 44 9.33 10.81 -9.45
CA ARG A 44 8.11 11.56 -9.75
C ARG A 44 7.86 12.72 -8.79
N ALA A 45 8.18 12.56 -7.52
CA ALA A 45 8.08 13.64 -6.54
C ALA A 45 9.09 14.76 -6.83
N ARG A 46 10.34 14.44 -7.22
CA ARG A 46 11.35 15.42 -7.66
C ARG A 46 10.87 16.16 -8.90
N HIS A 47 10.48 15.43 -9.95
CA HIS A 47 9.99 16.04 -11.21
C HIS A 47 8.74 16.91 -11.00
N PHE A 48 7.88 16.57 -10.04
CA PHE A 48 6.73 17.41 -9.69
C PHE A 48 7.12 18.81 -9.20
N TRP A 49 8.26 18.95 -8.52
CA TRP A 49 8.77 20.23 -8.04
C TRP A 49 9.79 20.89 -8.98
N ASP A 50 10.50 20.08 -9.76
CA ASP A 50 11.43 20.51 -10.80
C ASP A 50 11.09 19.82 -12.13
N PRO A 51 10.13 20.36 -12.91
CA PRO A 51 9.74 19.78 -14.20
C PRO A 51 10.84 19.84 -15.27
N ALA A 52 11.89 20.66 -15.08
CA ALA A 52 13.02 20.72 -16.01
C ALA A 52 13.91 19.48 -15.86
N TRP A 53 14.05 18.94 -14.64
CA TRP A 53 14.73 17.68 -14.41
C TRP A 53 14.02 16.53 -15.13
N LEU A 54 14.69 15.96 -16.14
CA LEU A 54 14.13 14.92 -17.03
C LEU A 54 12.89 15.37 -17.84
N ALA A 55 12.85 16.63 -18.26
CA ALA A 55 11.82 17.13 -19.18
C ALA A 55 11.69 16.27 -20.45
N GLY A 56 10.47 15.91 -20.83
CA GLY A 56 10.15 14.99 -21.92
C GLY A 56 10.14 13.50 -21.53
N ASP A 57 10.37 13.14 -20.26
CA ASP A 57 10.19 11.77 -19.80
C ASP A 57 8.70 11.39 -19.76
N PHE A 58 8.36 10.32 -20.48
CA PHE A 58 6.99 9.89 -20.69
C PHE A 58 6.23 9.57 -19.40
N PHE A 59 6.89 8.94 -18.43
CA PHE A 59 6.22 8.56 -17.19
C PHE A 59 6.11 9.76 -16.24
N LEU A 60 7.19 10.54 -16.09
CA LEU A 60 7.24 11.66 -15.15
C LEU A 60 6.24 12.76 -15.53
N GLU A 61 6.04 13.00 -16.83
CA GLU A 61 5.06 13.98 -17.35
C GLU A 61 3.62 13.45 -17.39
N SER A 62 3.41 12.18 -17.06
CA SER A 62 2.07 11.59 -17.08
C SER A 62 1.17 12.14 -15.95
N SER A 63 -0.13 11.80 -16.00
CA SER A 63 -1.11 12.17 -14.96
C SER A 63 -0.74 11.65 -13.56
N SER A 64 -0.80 12.52 -12.53
CA SER A 64 -0.28 12.27 -11.18
C SER A 64 -1.39 12.07 -10.13
N PRO A 65 -1.94 10.85 -9.94
CA PRO A 65 -3.02 10.64 -8.97
C PRO A 65 -2.60 10.77 -7.50
N HIS A 66 -1.30 10.69 -7.21
CA HIS A 66 -0.73 10.90 -5.87
C HIS A 66 -0.11 12.29 -5.70
N ALA A 67 -0.65 13.32 -6.38
CA ALA A 67 -0.09 14.67 -6.35
C ALA A 67 0.06 15.26 -4.95
N PHE A 68 -0.83 14.93 -4.01
CA PHE A 68 -0.68 15.36 -2.61
C PHE A 68 0.60 14.81 -1.96
N PHE A 69 0.92 13.54 -2.19
CA PHE A 69 2.20 12.96 -1.72
C PHE A 69 3.39 13.67 -2.36
N TYR A 70 3.35 13.94 -3.67
CA TYR A 70 4.42 14.65 -4.37
C TYR A 70 4.58 16.09 -3.86
N ALA A 71 3.49 16.79 -3.56
CA ALA A 71 3.55 18.11 -2.95
C ALA A 71 4.19 18.08 -1.55
N VAL A 72 3.85 17.10 -0.71
CA VAL A 72 4.38 17.04 0.67
C VAL A 72 5.84 16.56 0.73
N PHE A 73 6.24 15.64 -0.15
CA PHE A 73 7.55 14.97 -0.09
C PHE A 73 8.54 15.34 -1.19
N GLY A 74 8.07 15.91 -2.31
CA GLY A 74 8.89 16.08 -3.52
C GLY A 74 9.95 17.16 -3.47
N TRP A 75 9.89 18.07 -2.49
CA TRP A 75 10.95 19.04 -2.25
C TRP A 75 12.19 18.42 -1.57
N ILE A 76 12.04 17.29 -0.86
CA ILE A 76 13.15 16.60 -0.17
C ILE A 76 14.24 16.11 -1.15
N PRO A 77 13.91 15.39 -2.24
CA PRO A 77 14.92 14.96 -3.22
C PRO A 77 15.54 16.10 -4.05
N LEU A 78 15.13 17.35 -3.87
CA LEU A 78 15.85 18.52 -4.40
C LEU A 78 17.04 18.91 -3.51
N LEU A 79 16.94 18.64 -2.20
CA LEU A 79 17.91 19.06 -1.20
C LEU A 79 18.85 17.94 -0.78
N LEU A 80 18.42 16.68 -0.93
CA LEU A 80 19.14 15.50 -0.50
C LEU A 80 19.25 14.48 -1.64
N PRO A 81 20.33 13.68 -1.69
CA PRO A 81 20.40 12.54 -2.58
C PRO A 81 19.21 11.60 -2.37
N PHE A 82 18.77 10.94 -3.45
CA PHE A 82 17.59 10.08 -3.40
C PHE A 82 17.65 9.00 -2.32
N ASP A 83 18.82 8.40 -2.06
CA ASP A 83 19.00 7.39 -1.01
C ASP A 83 18.67 7.94 0.38
N THR A 84 19.15 9.15 0.69
CA THR A 84 18.88 9.84 1.96
C THR A 84 17.41 10.26 2.04
N ALA A 85 16.83 10.74 0.95
CA ALA A 85 15.41 11.07 0.86
C ALA A 85 14.50 9.84 1.11
N ALA A 86 14.86 8.68 0.56
CA ALA A 86 14.15 7.43 0.83
C ALA A 86 14.26 6.99 2.29
N ILE A 87 15.46 7.03 2.88
CA ILE A 87 15.66 6.67 4.29
C ILE A 87 14.81 7.57 5.20
N LEU A 88 14.88 8.89 5.00
CA LEU A 88 14.07 9.86 5.75
C LEU A 88 12.57 9.60 5.54
N GLY A 89 12.16 9.39 4.30
CA GLY A 89 10.77 9.08 3.93
C GLY A 89 10.25 7.82 4.61
N ARG A 90 11.03 6.73 4.63
CA ARG A 90 10.70 5.49 5.35
C ARG A 90 10.54 5.76 6.85
N CYS A 91 11.50 6.43 7.47
CA CYS A 91 11.45 6.77 8.89
C CYS A 91 10.19 7.56 9.24
N LEU A 92 9.84 8.59 8.46
CA LEU A 92 8.64 9.40 8.66
C LEU A 92 7.35 8.60 8.44
N ALA A 93 7.25 7.85 7.33
CA ALA A 93 6.08 7.04 7.02
C ALA A 93 5.80 6.00 8.12
N LEU A 94 6.85 5.30 8.55
CA LEU A 94 6.74 4.28 9.58
C LEU A 94 6.52 4.86 10.98
N ALA A 95 6.91 6.12 11.23
CA ALA A 95 6.55 6.81 12.48
C ALA A 95 5.04 7.07 12.54
N VAL A 96 4.44 7.50 11.43
CA VAL A 96 2.98 7.69 11.32
C VAL A 96 2.25 6.35 11.48
N VAL A 97 2.76 5.27 10.88
CA VAL A 97 2.23 3.91 11.08
C VAL A 97 2.34 3.48 12.53
N ALA A 98 3.53 3.59 13.15
CA ALA A 98 3.73 3.20 14.55
C ALA A 98 2.80 3.96 15.50
N TRP A 99 2.63 5.26 15.28
CA TRP A 99 1.72 6.09 16.06
C TRP A 99 0.26 5.65 15.92
N GLY A 100 -0.26 5.54 14.68
CA GLY A 100 -1.63 5.11 14.43
C GLY A 100 -1.90 3.70 14.93
N TRP A 101 -0.97 2.77 14.66
CA TRP A 101 -1.02 1.38 15.12
C TRP A 101 -1.08 1.29 16.65
N CYS A 102 -0.12 1.93 17.34
CA CYS A 102 -0.08 1.88 18.80
C CYS A 102 -1.34 2.48 19.42
N ARG A 103 -1.81 3.61 18.89
CA ARG A 103 -3.06 4.20 19.34
C ARG A 103 -4.24 3.24 19.19
N LEU A 104 -4.45 2.68 18.01
CA LEU A 104 -5.56 1.76 17.76
C LEU A 104 -5.48 0.51 18.65
N PHE A 105 -4.35 -0.21 18.62
CA PHE A 105 -4.24 -1.49 19.32
C PHE A 105 -4.19 -1.36 20.85
N SER A 106 -3.82 -0.19 21.40
CA SER A 106 -3.96 0.09 22.84
C SER A 106 -5.43 0.16 23.29
N ARG A 107 -6.39 0.39 22.39
CA ARG A 107 -7.84 0.33 22.70
C ARG A 107 -8.41 -1.07 22.55
N LEU A 108 -7.67 -1.95 21.89
CA LEU A 108 -8.10 -3.31 21.56
C LEU A 108 -7.50 -4.35 22.51
N HIS A 109 -6.54 -3.99 23.36
CA HIS A 109 -5.93 -4.95 24.27
C HIS A 109 -5.58 -4.28 25.61
N PRO A 110 -5.88 -4.92 26.76
CA PRO A 110 -5.70 -4.30 28.08
C PRO A 110 -4.22 -4.14 28.49
N ALA A 111 -3.32 -4.96 27.95
CA ALA A 111 -1.89 -4.88 28.26
C ALA A 111 -1.20 -3.68 27.56
N PRO A 112 -0.44 -2.83 28.29
CA PRO A 112 0.22 -1.66 27.70
C PRO A 112 1.20 -1.98 26.56
N ALA A 113 1.89 -3.12 26.63
CA ALA A 113 2.86 -3.55 25.62
C ALA A 113 2.23 -4.30 24.43
N ALA A 114 0.92 -4.56 24.45
CA ALA A 114 0.27 -5.34 23.41
C ALA A 114 0.39 -4.79 21.99
N PRO A 115 0.36 -3.47 21.73
CA PRO A 115 0.53 -2.99 20.37
C PRO A 115 1.86 -3.43 19.74
N LEU A 116 2.93 -3.53 20.53
CA LEU A 116 4.23 -4.04 20.10
C LEU A 116 4.16 -5.53 19.79
N TRP A 117 3.60 -6.33 20.69
CA TRP A 117 3.44 -7.78 20.50
C TRP A 117 2.60 -8.11 19.26
N ILE A 118 1.47 -7.43 19.09
CA ILE A 118 0.59 -7.59 17.93
C ILE A 118 1.33 -7.17 16.66
N CYS A 119 2.14 -6.10 16.71
CA CYS A 119 2.98 -5.69 15.58
C CYS A 119 3.97 -6.78 15.19
N TRP A 120 4.66 -7.41 16.15
CA TRP A 120 5.64 -8.46 15.86
C TRP A 120 5.00 -9.74 15.28
N CYS A 121 3.85 -10.16 15.82
CA CYS A 121 3.07 -11.25 15.23
C CYS A 121 2.58 -10.90 13.82
N TRP A 122 2.13 -9.66 13.61
CA TRP A 122 1.70 -9.18 12.31
C TRP A 122 2.84 -9.14 11.30
N LEU A 123 4.03 -8.70 11.70
CA LEU A 123 5.23 -8.69 10.86
C LEU A 123 5.63 -10.10 10.41
N LEU A 124 5.46 -11.11 11.26
CA LEU A 124 5.66 -12.50 10.87
C LEU A 124 4.67 -12.91 9.77
N LEU A 125 3.38 -12.65 9.95
CA LEU A 125 2.37 -12.99 8.93
C LEU A 125 2.62 -12.22 7.62
N ALA A 126 2.96 -10.94 7.71
CA ALA A 126 3.31 -10.12 6.55
C ALA A 126 4.60 -10.60 5.87
N ALA A 127 5.56 -11.16 6.61
CA ALA A 127 6.78 -11.72 6.05
C ALA A 127 6.54 -13.02 5.25
N ILE A 128 5.51 -13.80 5.64
CA ILE A 128 5.09 -15.03 4.97
C ILE A 128 4.43 -14.72 3.63
N GLY A 129 3.52 -13.72 3.58
CA GLY A 129 2.91 -13.29 2.33
C GLY A 129 1.64 -12.44 2.47
N ASN A 130 1.04 -12.15 1.33
CA ASN A 130 -0.20 -11.39 1.17
C ASN A 130 -1.11 -12.10 0.15
N LEU A 131 -2.40 -11.73 0.07
CA LEU A 131 -3.33 -12.27 -0.92
C LEU A 131 -3.20 -11.53 -2.25
N SER A 132 -3.25 -10.20 -2.20
CA SER A 132 -3.34 -9.33 -3.39
C SER A 132 -2.13 -8.43 -3.60
N GLY A 133 -1.01 -8.69 -2.93
CA GLY A 133 0.22 -7.90 -3.04
C GLY A 133 0.26 -6.62 -2.21
N GLU A 134 -0.71 -6.38 -1.32
CA GLU A 134 -0.63 -5.21 -0.44
C GLU A 134 0.38 -5.43 0.69
N TRP A 135 1.03 -4.35 1.08
CA TRP A 135 2.01 -4.33 2.16
C TRP A 135 1.95 -2.98 2.88
N LEU A 136 2.32 -3.00 4.17
CA LEU A 136 2.35 -1.83 5.05
C LEU A 136 3.78 -1.35 5.37
N VAL A 137 4.75 -2.27 5.42
CA VAL A 137 6.15 -1.98 5.77
C VAL A 137 7.06 -2.41 4.63
N GLY A 138 7.88 -1.49 4.14
CA GLY A 138 8.71 -1.67 2.95
C GLY A 138 9.43 -0.37 2.61
N GLY A 139 9.23 0.17 1.41
CA GLY A 139 9.75 1.47 1.00
C GLY A 139 8.88 2.67 1.41
N VAL A 140 9.31 3.87 1.04
CA VAL A 140 8.49 5.09 1.13
C VAL A 140 7.48 5.15 -0.03
N GLU A 141 6.19 5.15 0.31
CA GLU A 141 5.08 5.32 -0.63
C GLU A 141 3.93 6.06 0.01
N SER A 142 3.08 6.67 -0.83
CA SER A 142 1.88 7.38 -0.42
C SER A 142 0.94 6.51 0.45
N LYS A 143 0.79 5.22 0.13
CA LYS A 143 -0.08 4.29 0.87
C LYS A 143 0.34 4.05 2.32
N VAL A 144 1.64 4.13 2.62
CA VAL A 144 2.17 3.87 3.98
C VAL A 144 1.68 4.95 4.95
N PHE A 145 1.73 6.21 4.52
CA PHE A 145 1.16 7.33 5.27
C PHE A 145 -0.35 7.19 5.44
N SER A 146 -1.05 6.82 4.36
CA SER A 146 -2.50 6.60 4.40
C SER A 146 -2.89 5.54 5.44
N TRP A 147 -2.17 4.42 5.54
CA TRP A 147 -2.45 3.38 6.53
C TRP A 147 -2.26 3.86 7.97
N GLY A 148 -1.15 4.55 8.26
CA GLY A 148 -0.90 5.09 9.61
C GLY A 148 -1.96 6.11 10.03
N LEU A 149 -2.36 6.99 9.11
CA LEU A 149 -3.46 7.94 9.33
C LEU A 149 -4.82 7.25 9.49
N ALA A 150 -5.10 6.19 8.73
CA ALA A 150 -6.33 5.42 8.87
C ALA A 150 -6.44 4.72 10.24
N PHE A 151 -5.35 4.15 10.75
CA PHE A 151 -5.32 3.58 12.11
C PHE A 151 -5.51 4.66 13.19
N ALA A 152 -4.88 5.82 13.01
CA ALA A 152 -5.08 6.95 13.90
C ALA A 152 -6.55 7.45 13.87
N ALA A 153 -7.13 7.60 12.68
CA ALA A 153 -8.52 8.00 12.49
C ALA A 153 -9.49 7.03 13.20
N ALA A 154 -9.30 5.72 13.01
CA ALA A 154 -10.06 4.69 13.71
C ALA A 154 -9.93 4.82 15.24
N SER A 155 -8.72 5.04 15.75
CA SER A 155 -8.49 5.27 17.18
C SER A 155 -9.22 6.51 17.72
N PHE A 156 -9.17 7.64 17.01
CA PHE A 156 -9.86 8.85 17.44
C PHE A 156 -11.38 8.72 17.34
N LEU A 157 -11.88 7.93 16.39
CA LEU A 157 -13.29 7.61 16.30
C LEU A 157 -13.77 6.85 17.54
N LEU A 158 -12.99 5.82 17.95
CA LEU A 158 -13.25 5.06 19.18
C LEU A 158 -13.16 5.91 20.46
N ASP A 159 -12.35 6.98 20.45
CA ASP A 159 -12.22 7.93 21.56
C ASP A 159 -13.37 8.97 21.62
N GLY A 160 -14.38 8.90 20.74
CA GLY A 160 -15.43 9.94 20.68
C GLY A 160 -15.02 11.23 19.98
N ARG A 161 -13.80 11.32 19.45
CA ARG A 161 -13.22 12.54 18.84
C ARG A 161 -13.49 12.59 17.33
N THR A 162 -14.77 12.65 16.97
CA THR A 162 -15.25 12.48 15.58
C THR A 162 -14.64 13.44 14.57
N VAL A 163 -14.47 14.72 14.92
CA VAL A 163 -13.90 15.72 13.99
C VAL A 163 -12.43 15.43 13.68
N ILE A 164 -11.64 15.05 14.70
CA ILE A 164 -10.23 14.67 14.49
C ILE A 164 -10.14 13.38 13.69
N ALA A 165 -10.99 12.40 14.00
CA ALA A 165 -11.06 11.15 13.23
C ALA A 165 -11.38 11.42 11.75
N ALA A 166 -12.32 12.32 11.48
CA ALA A 166 -12.71 12.72 10.14
C ALA A 166 -11.60 13.49 9.41
N LEU A 167 -10.91 14.41 10.08
CA LEU A 167 -9.74 15.10 9.51
C LEU A 167 -8.63 14.11 9.12
N LEU A 168 -8.27 13.20 10.03
CA LEU A 168 -7.23 12.19 9.77
C LEU A 168 -7.67 11.19 8.69
N GLY A 169 -8.95 10.82 8.66
CA GLY A 169 -9.52 9.98 7.61
C GLY A 169 -9.46 10.67 6.24
N GLY A 170 -9.77 11.96 6.19
CA GLY A 170 -9.63 12.76 4.97
C GLY A 170 -8.17 12.90 4.54
N LEU A 171 -7.24 13.11 5.47
CA LEU A 171 -5.81 13.13 5.16
C LEU A 171 -5.31 11.77 4.66
N ALA A 172 -5.82 10.66 5.20
CA ALA A 172 -5.51 9.32 4.69
C ALA A 172 -5.96 9.19 3.22
N VAL A 173 -7.17 9.64 2.88
CA VAL A 173 -7.66 9.71 1.49
C VAL A 173 -6.77 10.59 0.63
N SER A 174 -6.32 11.74 1.14
CA SER A 174 -5.45 12.64 0.39
C SER A 174 -4.11 12.02 0.03
N PHE A 175 -3.49 11.29 0.97
CA PHE A 175 -2.26 10.55 0.68
C PHE A 175 -2.51 9.44 -0.34
N HIS A 176 -3.53 8.61 -0.14
CA HIS A 176 -3.84 7.54 -1.06
C HIS A 176 -5.36 7.30 -1.16
N PRO A 177 -6.02 7.75 -2.24
CA PRO A 177 -7.48 7.70 -2.38
C PRO A 177 -8.11 6.33 -2.16
N VAL A 178 -7.49 5.27 -2.68
CA VAL A 178 -8.00 3.90 -2.53
C VAL A 178 -7.89 3.39 -1.09
N VAL A 179 -6.71 3.46 -0.47
CA VAL A 179 -6.51 2.97 0.91
C VAL A 179 -7.35 3.78 1.90
N GLY A 180 -7.22 5.11 1.87
CA GLY A 180 -7.98 5.98 2.77
C GLY A 180 -9.49 5.92 2.53
N GLY A 181 -9.91 5.85 1.26
CA GLY A 181 -11.32 5.82 0.88
C GLY A 181 -12.01 4.55 1.37
N TRP A 182 -11.41 3.38 1.09
CA TRP A 182 -11.94 2.12 1.61
C TRP A 182 -11.88 2.04 3.13
N ALA A 183 -10.83 2.55 3.77
CA ALA A 183 -10.73 2.58 5.22
C ALA A 183 -11.86 3.43 5.84
N ALA A 184 -12.13 4.61 5.28
CA ALA A 184 -13.24 5.46 5.72
C ALA A 184 -14.61 4.78 5.52
N LEU A 185 -14.83 4.15 4.37
CA LEU A 185 -16.08 3.43 4.08
C LEU A 185 -16.31 2.23 5.01
N CYS A 186 -15.30 1.40 5.21
CA CYS A 186 -15.40 0.26 6.12
C CYS A 186 -15.57 0.70 7.58
N ALA A 187 -14.92 1.80 8.00
CA ALA A 187 -15.09 2.39 9.33
C ALA A 187 -16.52 2.94 9.54
N ALA A 188 -17.07 3.60 8.52
CA ALA A 188 -18.46 4.06 8.54
C ALA A 188 -19.45 2.89 8.61
N ALA A 189 -19.22 1.82 7.83
CA ALA A 189 -20.04 0.61 7.87
C ALA A 189 -20.02 -0.07 9.25
N ALA A 190 -18.85 -0.23 9.86
CA ALA A 190 -18.71 -0.80 11.20
C ALA A 190 -19.45 0.04 12.26
N THR A 191 -19.34 1.36 12.16
CA THR A 191 -20.02 2.31 13.06
C THR A 191 -21.54 2.24 12.89
N GLY A 192 -22.02 2.25 11.64
CA GLY A 192 -23.45 2.18 11.32
C GLY A 192 -24.10 0.88 11.81
N LEU A 193 -23.41 -0.26 11.70
CA LEU A 193 -23.91 -1.54 12.20
C LEU A 193 -24.16 -1.52 13.70
N ILE A 194 -23.24 -0.96 14.49
CA ILE A 194 -23.39 -0.85 15.94
C ILE A 194 -24.54 0.10 16.30
N TRP A 195 -24.63 1.27 15.64
CA TRP A 195 -25.71 2.22 15.88
C TRP A 195 -27.10 1.64 15.56
N CYS A 196 -27.21 0.84 14.49
CA CYS A 196 -28.44 0.15 14.14
C CYS A 196 -28.84 -0.92 15.17
N ASP A 197 -27.88 -1.59 15.82
CA ASP A 197 -28.16 -2.54 16.91
C ASP A 197 -28.63 -1.81 18.18
N GLU A 198 -27.92 -0.75 18.59
CA GLU A 198 -28.30 0.09 19.74
C GLU A 198 -29.70 0.69 19.57
N TRP A 199 -30.02 1.21 18.39
CA TRP A 199 -31.35 1.75 18.09
C TRP A 199 -32.44 0.69 18.20
N ARG A 200 -32.21 -0.52 17.68
CA ARG A 200 -33.16 -1.66 17.79
C ARG A 200 -33.39 -2.07 19.24
N ILE A 201 -32.34 -2.12 20.06
CA ILE A 201 -32.46 -2.45 21.49
C ILE A 201 -33.30 -1.39 22.21
N ARG A 202 -33.05 -0.10 21.95
CA ARG A 202 -33.80 1.00 22.54
C ARG A 202 -35.29 0.98 22.19
N GLN A 203 -35.65 0.63 20.95
CA GLN A 203 -37.06 0.50 20.56
C GLN A 203 -37.77 -0.68 21.23
N ARG A 204 -37.04 -1.74 21.59
CA ARG A 204 -37.59 -2.92 22.26
C ARG A 204 -37.70 -2.77 23.77
N GLN A 205 -37.00 -1.80 24.37
CA GLN A 205 -37.24 -1.44 25.75
C GLN A 205 -38.53 -0.61 25.80
N PRO A 206 -39.61 -1.11 26.44
CA PRO A 206 -40.80 -0.29 26.64
C PRO A 206 -40.36 0.97 27.37
N ALA A 207 -40.89 2.13 26.97
CA ALA A 207 -40.73 3.36 27.72
C ALA A 207 -41.18 3.07 29.15
N VAL A 208 -40.22 2.92 30.06
CA VAL A 208 -40.53 2.88 31.48
C VAL A 208 -41.14 4.25 31.75
N ALA A 209 -42.47 4.26 31.91
CA ALA A 209 -43.19 5.41 32.41
C ALA A 209 -42.41 5.93 33.63
N GLY A 210 -42.22 7.25 33.68
CA GLY A 210 -41.39 7.91 34.68
C GLY A 210 -41.67 7.45 36.11
N PRO A 211 -40.74 7.70 37.04
CA PRO A 211 -40.80 7.14 38.38
C PRO A 211 -42.13 7.48 39.04
N SER A 212 -43.01 6.49 39.17
CA SER A 212 -44.04 6.53 40.20
C SER A 212 -43.31 6.56 41.54
N ALA A 213 -43.65 7.57 42.34
CA ALA A 213 -43.13 7.79 43.68
C ALA A 213 -43.19 6.48 44.50
N GLY A 214 -42.02 5.95 44.84
CA GLY A 214 -41.87 4.74 45.65
C GLY A 214 -40.40 4.60 46.04
N GLY A 215 -40.00 5.38 47.04
CA GLY A 215 -38.61 5.47 47.49
C GLY A 215 -38.09 4.13 48.01
N VAL A 216 -37.02 3.64 47.38
CA VAL A 216 -36.04 2.78 48.03
C VAL A 216 -34.72 3.51 47.96
N ALA A 217 -34.30 4.07 49.09
CA ALA A 217 -33.03 4.77 49.23
C ALA A 217 -31.88 3.75 49.01
N LEU A 218 -31.06 3.97 47.98
CA LEU A 218 -29.79 3.29 47.83
C LEU A 218 -28.82 3.79 48.91
N PRO A 219 -27.97 2.92 49.49
CA PRO A 219 -27.04 3.30 50.54
C PRO A 219 -26.04 4.36 50.04
N ALA A 220 -25.89 5.42 50.83
CA ALA A 220 -24.96 6.51 50.57
C ALA A 220 -23.51 6.00 50.59
N GLY A 221 -22.85 6.00 49.43
CA GLY A 221 -21.44 5.61 49.32
C GLY A 221 -20.97 5.26 47.91
N THR A 222 -21.87 4.99 46.96
CA THR A 222 -21.51 4.76 45.55
C THR A 222 -21.75 6.03 44.74
N THR A 223 -20.73 6.89 44.63
CA THR A 223 -20.71 7.87 43.54
C THR A 223 -20.77 7.08 42.22
N PRO A 224 -21.79 7.27 41.37
CA PRO A 224 -21.77 6.70 40.04
C PRO A 224 -20.51 7.21 39.36
N ILE A 225 -19.60 6.30 39.01
CA ILE A 225 -18.48 6.66 38.14
C ILE A 225 -19.13 7.21 36.88
N ALA A 226 -18.96 8.51 36.64
CA ALA A 226 -19.42 9.13 35.39
C ALA A 226 -18.83 8.31 34.24
N PRO A 227 -19.66 7.83 33.28
CA PRO A 227 -19.14 7.12 32.14
C PRO A 227 -18.06 8.00 31.49
N PRO A 228 -16.94 7.42 31.01
CA PRO A 228 -15.98 8.18 30.23
C PRO A 228 -16.73 8.92 29.11
N PRO A 229 -16.28 10.12 28.69
CA PRO A 229 -16.97 10.88 27.65
C PRO A 229 -17.06 10.04 26.37
N GLY A 230 -18.18 9.34 26.24
CA GLY A 230 -18.48 8.42 25.16
C GLY A 230 -19.03 9.19 23.98
N PHE A 231 -18.90 8.60 22.80
CA PHE A 231 -19.58 9.06 21.60
C PHE A 231 -21.07 9.28 21.93
N PRO A 232 -21.67 10.45 21.68
CA PRO A 232 -23.07 10.66 22.00
C PRO A 232 -23.89 9.64 21.22
N VAL A 233 -24.85 8.97 21.86
CA VAL A 233 -25.68 7.94 21.21
C VAL A 233 -26.57 8.51 20.10
N GLN A 234 -26.65 9.84 20.02
CA GLN A 234 -26.90 10.56 18.78
C GLN A 234 -25.85 11.66 18.66
N PRO A 235 -24.83 11.50 17.80
CA PRO A 235 -23.83 12.55 17.63
C PRO A 235 -24.53 13.84 17.23
N ASP A 236 -24.23 14.92 17.95
CA ASP A 236 -24.75 16.25 17.68
C ASP A 236 -24.63 16.52 16.18
N ARG A 237 -25.72 16.92 15.54
CA ARG A 237 -25.75 17.26 14.10
C ARG A 237 -24.63 18.24 13.74
N ARG A 238 -24.28 19.15 14.65
CA ARG A 238 -23.16 20.09 14.48
C ARG A 238 -21.81 19.38 14.45
N VAL A 239 -21.60 18.36 15.29
CA VAL A 239 -20.38 17.54 15.31
C VAL A 239 -20.29 16.70 14.04
N LEU A 240 -21.40 16.08 13.59
CA LEU A 240 -21.42 15.33 12.33
C LEU A 240 -21.14 16.24 11.12
N LEU A 241 -21.76 17.41 11.06
CA LEU A 241 -21.52 18.39 10.00
C LEU A 241 -20.07 18.87 10.01
N SER A 242 -19.54 19.21 11.18
CA SER A 242 -18.14 19.63 11.34
C SER A 242 -17.17 18.52 10.93
N ALA A 243 -17.47 17.26 11.28
CA ALA A 243 -16.70 16.10 10.86
C ALA A 243 -16.76 15.90 9.35
N ALA A 244 -17.95 15.99 8.73
CA ALA A 244 -18.10 15.88 7.28
C ALA A 244 -17.32 16.97 6.53
N VAL A 245 -17.41 18.22 6.99
CA VAL A 245 -16.62 19.34 6.42
C VAL A 245 -15.13 19.09 6.59
N ALA A 246 -14.67 18.72 7.80
CA ALA A 246 -13.26 18.43 8.06
C ALA A 246 -12.72 17.28 7.18
N PHE A 247 -13.49 16.20 7.01
CA PHE A 247 -13.14 15.10 6.13
C PHE A 247 -13.02 15.56 4.68
N LEU A 248 -14.02 16.27 4.16
CA LEU A 248 -14.04 16.71 2.76
C LEU A 248 -12.89 17.68 2.48
N CYS A 249 -12.68 18.70 3.33
CA CYS A 249 -11.56 19.63 3.18
C CYS A 249 -10.21 18.92 3.20
N ALA A 250 -10.04 17.91 4.05
CA ALA A 250 -8.80 17.14 4.11
C ALA A 250 -8.64 16.12 2.98
N ALA A 251 -9.72 15.60 2.38
CA ALA A 251 -9.69 14.57 1.32
C ALA A 251 -9.57 15.13 -0.10
N VAL A 252 -10.15 16.31 -0.35
CA VAL A 252 -10.17 16.95 -1.69
C VAL A 252 -8.79 17.08 -2.33
N PRO A 253 -7.71 17.47 -1.61
CA PRO A 253 -6.39 17.61 -2.22
C PRO A 253 -5.85 16.34 -2.91
N GLY A 254 -6.19 15.13 -2.44
CA GLY A 254 -5.84 13.89 -3.14
C GLY A 254 -6.93 13.33 -4.04
N LEU A 255 -8.21 13.58 -3.74
CA LEU A 255 -9.32 13.13 -4.61
C LEU A 255 -9.34 13.88 -5.94
N TRP A 256 -9.13 15.20 -5.92
CA TRP A 256 -9.15 16.03 -7.12
C TRP A 256 -8.18 15.56 -8.22
N PRO A 257 -6.88 15.38 -7.96
CA PRO A 257 -5.94 14.89 -8.97
C PRO A 257 -6.28 13.46 -9.42
N ALA A 258 -6.74 12.59 -8.53
CA ALA A 258 -7.14 11.23 -8.87
C ALA A 258 -8.38 11.18 -9.79
N VAL A 259 -9.39 12.02 -9.54
CA VAL A 259 -10.56 12.12 -10.44
C VAL A 259 -10.16 12.70 -11.79
N ARG A 260 -9.24 13.67 -11.83
CA ARG A 260 -8.73 14.22 -13.11
C ARG A 260 -8.06 13.15 -13.98
N THR A 261 -7.45 12.10 -13.42
CA THR A 261 -6.87 11.03 -14.24
C THR A 261 -7.91 10.19 -15.00
N LEU A 262 -9.19 10.30 -14.62
CA LEU A 262 -10.30 9.65 -15.32
C LEU A 262 -10.84 10.48 -16.49
N GLN A 263 -10.44 11.75 -16.60
CA GLN A 263 -10.93 12.67 -17.62
C GLN A 263 -10.09 12.58 -18.91
N GLY A 264 -10.71 12.95 -20.03
CA GLY A 264 -9.99 13.21 -21.30
C GLY A 264 -9.83 12.02 -22.25
N ALA A 265 -10.19 10.79 -21.87
CA ALA A 265 -10.14 9.64 -22.77
C ALA A 265 -11.54 9.26 -23.30
N ALA A 266 -11.61 8.81 -24.56
CA ALA A 266 -12.86 8.31 -25.14
C ALA A 266 -13.32 7.01 -24.45
N PRO A 267 -14.62 6.64 -24.46
CA PRO A 267 -15.11 5.45 -23.77
C PRO A 267 -14.39 4.15 -24.17
N ALA A 268 -14.05 3.99 -25.45
CA ALA A 268 -13.28 2.85 -25.95
C ALA A 268 -11.84 2.82 -25.40
N GLU A 269 -11.18 3.99 -25.34
CA GLU A 269 -9.84 4.12 -24.75
C GLU A 269 -9.85 3.79 -23.25
N GLN A 270 -10.87 4.27 -22.52
CA GLN A 270 -11.06 3.97 -21.11
C GLN A 270 -11.21 2.46 -20.88
N PHE A 271 -12.05 1.80 -21.68
CA PHE A 271 -12.24 0.36 -21.58
C PHE A 271 -10.95 -0.42 -21.82
N GLN A 272 -10.19 -0.08 -22.87
CA GLN A 272 -8.91 -0.73 -23.15
C GLN A 272 -7.86 -0.45 -22.07
N GLY A 273 -7.79 0.79 -21.57
CA GLY A 273 -6.89 1.16 -20.47
C GLY A 273 -7.21 0.39 -19.19
N ASP A 274 -8.50 0.28 -18.83
CA ASP A 274 -8.95 -0.51 -17.68
C ASP A 274 -8.60 -1.99 -17.85
N PHE A 275 -8.79 -2.55 -19.05
CA PHE A 275 -8.42 -3.93 -19.36
C PHE A 275 -6.92 -4.17 -19.20
N LEU A 276 -6.08 -3.31 -19.78
CA LEU A 276 -4.62 -3.39 -19.67
C LEU A 276 -4.18 -3.29 -18.20
N GLN A 277 -4.79 -2.40 -17.43
CA GLN A 277 -4.43 -2.25 -16.03
C GLN A 277 -4.82 -3.48 -15.21
N VAL A 278 -6.06 -3.96 -15.34
CA VAL A 278 -6.61 -5.04 -14.49
C VAL A 278 -6.06 -6.41 -14.88
N PHE A 279 -6.07 -6.77 -16.16
CA PHE A 279 -5.79 -8.14 -16.59
C PHE A 279 -4.40 -8.34 -17.19
N HIS A 280 -3.67 -7.28 -17.51
CA HIS A 280 -2.33 -7.39 -18.07
C HIS A 280 -1.25 -6.92 -17.08
N ARG A 281 -1.31 -5.66 -16.64
CA ARG A 281 -0.25 -5.05 -15.82
C ARG A 281 -0.33 -5.42 -14.34
N LEU A 282 -1.53 -5.51 -13.77
CA LEU A 282 -1.76 -5.69 -12.33
C LEU A 282 -2.66 -6.90 -12.02
N ALA A 283 -2.73 -7.89 -12.91
CA ALA A 283 -3.53 -9.10 -12.70
C ALA A 283 -3.22 -9.79 -11.37
N HIS A 284 -1.93 -9.90 -11.02
CA HIS A 284 -1.46 -10.45 -9.75
C HIS A 284 -1.89 -9.65 -8.50
N HIS A 285 -2.48 -8.47 -8.66
CA HIS A 285 -3.04 -7.65 -7.58
C HIS A 285 -4.57 -7.51 -7.65
N LEU A 286 -5.16 -7.66 -8.84
CA LEU A 286 -6.55 -7.26 -9.12
C LEU A 286 -7.43 -8.42 -9.59
N ASP A 287 -6.85 -9.46 -10.18
CA ASP A 287 -7.59 -10.62 -10.65
C ASP A 287 -7.43 -11.77 -9.65
N PRO A 288 -8.50 -12.14 -8.90
CA PRO A 288 -8.43 -13.19 -7.89
C PRO A 288 -8.02 -14.56 -8.44
N LEU A 289 -8.22 -14.81 -9.75
CA LEU A 289 -7.77 -16.05 -10.39
C LEU A 289 -6.29 -16.05 -10.77
N ALA A 290 -5.63 -14.89 -10.72
CA ALA A 290 -4.18 -14.76 -10.91
C ALA A 290 -3.41 -14.78 -9.58
N PHE A 291 -4.11 -14.83 -8.44
CA PHE A 291 -3.47 -14.91 -7.11
C PHE A 291 -2.90 -16.31 -6.88
N SER A 292 -1.80 -16.38 -6.12
CA SER A 292 -1.19 -17.65 -5.79
C SER A 292 -2.14 -18.54 -4.96
N SER A 293 -2.19 -19.83 -5.27
CA SER A 293 -2.95 -20.81 -4.49
C SER A 293 -2.50 -20.87 -3.04
N THR A 294 -1.20 -20.71 -2.78
CA THR A 294 -0.65 -20.68 -1.41
C THR A 294 -1.18 -19.47 -0.62
N ALA A 295 -1.33 -18.32 -1.28
CA ALA A 295 -1.90 -17.13 -0.67
C ALA A 295 -3.37 -17.34 -0.32
N TRP A 296 -4.14 -17.97 -1.21
CA TRP A 296 -5.53 -18.35 -0.93
C TRP A 296 -5.65 -19.25 0.29
N PHE A 297 -4.87 -20.33 0.36
CA PHE A 297 -4.90 -21.25 1.51
C PHE A 297 -4.54 -20.54 2.82
N ALA A 298 -3.51 -19.69 2.81
CA ALA A 298 -3.11 -18.93 3.99
C ALA A 298 -4.22 -17.98 4.47
N TYR A 299 -4.85 -17.24 3.56
CA TYR A 299 -5.90 -16.27 3.91
C TYR A 299 -7.21 -16.94 4.32
N LEU A 300 -7.58 -18.07 3.70
CA LEU A 300 -8.71 -18.89 4.14
C LEU A 300 -8.46 -19.46 5.55
N GLY A 301 -7.23 -19.91 5.83
CA GLY A 301 -6.82 -20.34 7.16
C GLY A 301 -6.93 -19.22 8.20
N MET A 302 -6.39 -18.04 7.90
CA MET A 302 -6.50 -16.86 8.78
C MET A 302 -7.96 -16.43 9.00
N PHE A 303 -8.78 -16.48 7.95
CA PHE A 303 -10.22 -16.22 8.05
C PHE A 303 -10.91 -17.22 8.97
N ALA A 304 -10.60 -18.52 8.86
CA ALA A 304 -11.13 -19.55 9.74
C ALA A 304 -10.71 -19.34 11.20
N VAL A 305 -9.44 -19.02 11.47
CA VAL A 305 -8.95 -18.68 12.81
C VAL A 305 -9.69 -17.46 13.37
N TRP A 306 -9.87 -16.43 12.55
CA TRP A 306 -10.60 -15.23 12.95
C TRP A 306 -12.05 -15.53 13.31
N VAL A 307 -12.79 -16.24 12.44
CA VAL A 307 -14.19 -16.64 12.68
C VAL A 307 -14.30 -17.53 13.93
N PHE A 308 -13.44 -18.53 14.09
CA PHE A 308 -13.43 -19.39 15.27
C PHE A 308 -13.18 -18.59 16.55
N GLY A 309 -12.23 -17.64 16.51
CA GLY A 309 -11.98 -16.73 17.63
C GLY A 309 -13.19 -15.87 17.99
N LEU A 310 -13.93 -15.37 17.00
CA LEU A 310 -15.18 -14.63 17.23
C LEU A 310 -16.27 -15.50 17.83
N VAL A 311 -16.44 -16.74 17.35
CA VAL A 311 -17.40 -17.72 17.90
C VAL A 311 -17.06 -18.04 19.36
N ALA A 312 -15.80 -18.40 19.63
CA ALA A 312 -15.33 -18.79 20.95
C ALA A 312 -15.52 -17.66 21.98
N ALA A 313 -15.27 -16.41 21.57
CA ALA A 313 -15.46 -15.25 22.43
C ALA A 313 -16.88 -14.63 22.32
N ARG A 314 -17.83 -15.34 21.70
CA ARG A 314 -19.26 -14.98 21.57
C ARG A 314 -19.57 -13.64 20.90
N TRP A 315 -18.65 -13.09 20.11
CA TRP A 315 -18.80 -11.79 19.43
C TRP A 315 -19.77 -11.81 18.24
N LEU A 316 -20.12 -12.99 17.72
CA LEU A 316 -21.08 -13.12 16.62
C LEU A 316 -22.54 -13.02 17.07
N ARG A 317 -22.82 -12.97 18.38
CA ARG A 317 -24.19 -12.97 18.91
C ARG A 317 -24.54 -11.58 19.48
N PRO A 318 -25.62 -10.93 19.02
CA PRO A 318 -26.14 -9.73 19.66
C PRO A 318 -26.66 -10.04 21.08
N PRO A 319 -26.73 -9.04 21.98
CA PRO A 319 -26.44 -7.62 21.75
C PRO A 319 -24.94 -7.34 21.65
N TRP A 320 -24.55 -6.46 20.72
CA TRP A 320 -23.15 -6.01 20.67
C TRP A 320 -22.89 -4.97 21.77
N PRO A 321 -21.64 -4.87 22.28
CA PRO A 321 -21.33 -3.90 23.33
C PRO A 321 -21.66 -2.48 22.88
N ALA A 322 -22.39 -1.76 23.73
CA ALA A 322 -22.77 -0.38 23.49
C ALA A 322 -21.57 0.56 23.62
N ILE A 323 -21.70 1.78 23.10
CA ILE A 323 -20.68 2.83 23.28
C ILE A 323 -20.41 3.04 24.77
N GLY A 324 -19.13 2.92 25.16
CA GLY A 324 -18.68 3.02 26.55
C GLY A 324 -18.44 1.68 27.24
N ASP A 325 -18.95 0.58 26.67
CA ASP A 325 -18.68 -0.76 27.20
C ASP A 325 -17.21 -1.17 26.95
N PRO A 326 -16.59 -1.93 27.87
CA PRO A 326 -15.21 -2.43 27.70
C PRO A 326 -14.97 -3.22 26.40
N GLY A 327 -16.03 -3.77 25.80
CA GLY A 327 -15.97 -4.54 24.55
C GLY A 327 -16.15 -3.72 23.27
N TYR A 328 -16.61 -2.46 23.35
CA TYR A 328 -17.02 -1.67 22.18
C TYR A 328 -15.93 -1.56 21.11
N ALA A 329 -14.72 -1.15 21.50
CA ALA A 329 -13.62 -0.97 20.57
C ALA A 329 -13.27 -2.26 19.81
N THR A 330 -13.43 -3.41 20.48
CA THR A 330 -13.17 -4.72 19.88
C THR A 330 -14.26 -5.10 18.88
N ALA A 331 -15.54 -4.95 19.27
CA ALA A 331 -16.66 -5.22 18.38
C ALA A 331 -16.57 -4.34 17.12
N TRP A 332 -16.30 -3.04 17.29
CA TRP A 332 -16.12 -2.11 16.20
C TRP A 332 -14.98 -2.54 15.27
N PHE A 333 -13.82 -2.93 15.83
CA PHE A 333 -12.68 -3.38 15.03
C PHE A 333 -13.01 -4.65 14.22
N HIS A 334 -13.74 -5.60 14.80
CA HIS A 334 -14.19 -6.78 14.06
C HIS A 334 -15.24 -6.45 13.00
N GLY A 335 -16.13 -5.49 13.24
CA GLY A 335 -17.01 -4.93 12.20
C GLY A 335 -16.23 -4.27 11.06
N PHE A 336 -15.14 -3.56 11.38
CA PHE A 336 -14.26 -2.94 10.40
C PHE A 336 -13.56 -3.98 9.51
N ILE A 337 -13.07 -5.08 10.10
CA ILE A 337 -12.51 -6.22 9.37
C ILE A 337 -13.58 -6.92 8.52
N ALA A 338 -14.79 -7.14 9.07
CA ALA A 338 -15.89 -7.75 8.33
C ALA A 338 -16.26 -6.93 7.09
N ALA A 339 -16.33 -5.60 7.20
CA ALA A 339 -16.59 -4.72 6.07
C ALA A 339 -15.49 -4.81 5.00
N ALA A 340 -14.21 -4.89 5.40
CA ALA A 340 -13.10 -5.08 4.47
C ALA A 340 -13.15 -6.46 3.77
N LEU A 341 -13.52 -7.53 4.49
CA LEU A 341 -13.67 -8.86 3.92
C LEU A 341 -14.88 -8.97 2.99
N LEU A 342 -15.98 -8.28 3.28
CA LEU A 342 -17.13 -8.20 2.37
C LEU A 342 -16.75 -7.49 1.07
N LEU A 343 -15.94 -6.43 1.15
CA LEU A 343 -15.42 -5.76 -0.04
C LEU A 343 -14.50 -6.69 -0.85
N ALA A 344 -13.57 -7.39 -0.19
CA ALA A 344 -12.71 -8.38 -0.84
C ALA A 344 -13.54 -9.51 -1.50
N PHE A 345 -14.58 -10.00 -0.82
CA PHE A 345 -15.49 -11.01 -1.37
C PHE A 345 -16.25 -10.49 -2.60
N ALA A 346 -16.74 -9.25 -2.58
CA ALA A 346 -17.31 -8.62 -3.77
C ALA A 346 -16.27 -8.55 -4.91
N GLY A 347 -15.00 -8.33 -4.58
CA GLY A 347 -13.88 -8.40 -5.52
C GLY A 347 -13.74 -9.78 -6.16
N VAL A 348 -13.84 -10.84 -5.35
CA VAL A 348 -13.85 -12.22 -5.83
C VAL A 348 -15.00 -12.44 -6.82
N LEU A 349 -16.22 -12.04 -6.45
CA LEU A 349 -17.39 -12.18 -7.33
C LEU A 349 -17.24 -11.40 -8.64
N ALA A 350 -16.59 -10.22 -8.61
CA ALA A 350 -16.31 -9.43 -9.80
C ALA A 350 -15.24 -10.05 -10.70
N GLY A 351 -14.25 -10.75 -10.14
CA GLY A 351 -13.15 -11.38 -10.89
C GLY A 351 -13.39 -12.83 -11.34
N ILE A 352 -14.35 -13.54 -10.74
CA ILE A 352 -14.76 -14.88 -11.20
C ILE A 352 -15.57 -14.75 -12.49
N GLY A 353 -15.22 -15.55 -13.50
CA GLY A 353 -15.96 -15.64 -14.76
C GLY A 353 -15.23 -16.47 -15.83
N PRO A 354 -15.86 -16.67 -17.01
CA PRO A 354 -15.27 -17.36 -18.15
C PRO A 354 -13.92 -16.76 -18.57
N ARG A 355 -13.05 -17.61 -19.13
CA ARG A 355 -11.74 -17.20 -19.66
C ARG A 355 -11.66 -17.46 -21.16
N PRO A 356 -11.03 -16.57 -21.96
CA PRO A 356 -10.32 -15.34 -21.57
C PRO A 356 -11.26 -14.23 -21.05
N PRO A 357 -10.77 -13.21 -20.31
CA PRO A 357 -11.63 -12.21 -19.66
C PRO A 357 -12.63 -11.49 -20.58
N HIS A 358 -12.33 -11.37 -21.88
CA HIS A 358 -13.26 -10.82 -22.89
C HIS A 358 -14.61 -11.56 -22.96
N ALA A 359 -14.65 -12.82 -22.53
CA ALA A 359 -15.88 -13.62 -22.49
C ALA A 359 -16.73 -13.39 -21.21
N MET A 360 -16.28 -12.55 -20.27
CA MET A 360 -17.01 -12.31 -19.02
C MET A 360 -18.21 -11.38 -19.20
N PRO A 361 -19.42 -11.78 -18.78
CA PRO A 361 -20.58 -10.90 -18.78
C PRO A 361 -20.37 -9.67 -17.89
N GLY A 362 -20.66 -8.48 -18.42
CA GLY A 362 -20.53 -7.23 -17.67
C GLY A 362 -19.08 -6.81 -17.38
N LEU A 363 -18.11 -7.26 -18.19
CA LEU A 363 -16.68 -6.98 -18.02
C LEU A 363 -16.36 -5.50 -17.71
N ALA A 364 -17.06 -4.56 -18.33
CA ALA A 364 -16.83 -3.13 -18.14
C ALA A 364 -16.96 -2.67 -16.67
N TRP A 365 -18.03 -3.05 -15.96
CA TRP A 365 -18.19 -2.67 -14.55
C TRP A 365 -17.29 -3.51 -13.63
N ARG A 366 -17.05 -4.78 -13.99
CA ARG A 366 -16.16 -5.68 -13.25
C ARG A 366 -14.75 -5.10 -13.19
N MET A 367 -14.18 -4.70 -14.33
CA MET A 367 -12.85 -4.09 -14.41
C MET A 367 -12.77 -2.79 -13.60
N LYS A 368 -13.78 -1.91 -13.73
CA LYS A 368 -13.82 -0.66 -12.96
C LYS A 368 -13.79 -0.90 -11.46
N PHE A 369 -14.54 -1.90 -10.99
CA PHE A 369 -14.54 -2.26 -9.58
C PHE A 369 -13.22 -2.90 -9.12
N LEU A 370 -12.69 -3.86 -9.89
CA LEU A 370 -11.40 -4.50 -9.58
C LEU A 370 -10.25 -3.49 -9.56
N LYS A 371 -10.23 -2.51 -10.48
CA LYS A 371 -9.25 -1.42 -10.53
C LYS A 371 -9.20 -0.58 -9.25
N LEU A 372 -10.25 -0.63 -8.41
CA LEU A 372 -10.27 0.01 -7.10
C LEU A 372 -9.66 -0.86 -5.99
N TYR A 373 -8.98 -1.97 -6.28
CA TYR A 373 -8.27 -2.82 -5.31
C TYR A 373 -9.13 -3.28 -4.11
N PRO A 374 -10.25 -3.99 -4.33
CA PRO A 374 -11.17 -4.39 -3.26
C PRO A 374 -10.53 -5.30 -2.18
N PHE A 375 -9.45 -5.99 -2.50
CA PHE A 375 -8.75 -6.92 -1.60
C PHE A 375 -7.78 -6.24 -0.63
N ARG A 376 -7.39 -5.00 -0.93
CA ARG A 376 -6.24 -4.32 -0.31
C ARG A 376 -6.36 -4.17 1.20
N LEU A 377 -7.55 -3.89 1.72
CA LEU A 377 -7.74 -3.75 3.15
C LEU A 377 -7.67 -5.08 3.88
N ALA A 378 -8.21 -6.15 3.28
CA ALA A 378 -8.19 -7.48 3.87
C ALA A 378 -6.76 -8.00 4.05
N ASP A 379 -5.87 -7.70 3.09
CA ASP A 379 -4.43 -8.04 3.16
C ASP A 379 -3.74 -7.56 4.45
N ILE A 380 -4.16 -6.41 4.98
CA ILE A 380 -3.53 -5.84 6.17
C ILE A 380 -4.32 -6.15 7.44
N LEU A 381 -5.65 -6.01 7.36
CA LEU A 381 -6.53 -6.07 8.54
C LEU A 381 -6.76 -7.50 9.04
N LEU A 382 -6.85 -8.50 8.16
CA LEU A 382 -7.08 -9.88 8.59
C LEU A 382 -5.88 -10.45 9.37
N PRO A 383 -4.63 -10.34 8.89
CA PRO A 383 -3.46 -10.73 9.69
C PRO A 383 -3.37 -9.96 11.02
N ALA A 384 -3.79 -8.69 11.05
CA ALA A 384 -3.78 -7.88 12.27
C ALA A 384 -4.83 -8.37 13.28
N ALA A 385 -6.00 -8.79 12.79
CA ALA A 385 -7.04 -9.43 13.59
C ALA A 385 -6.57 -10.74 14.21
N VAL A 386 -5.94 -11.60 13.41
CA VAL A 386 -5.39 -12.89 13.87
C VAL A 386 -4.28 -12.66 14.90
N SER A 387 -3.41 -11.68 14.69
CA SER A 387 -2.35 -11.31 15.64
C SER A 387 -2.92 -10.81 16.97
N LEU A 388 -3.99 -10.02 16.93
CA LEU A 388 -4.72 -9.58 18.12
C LEU A 388 -5.34 -10.76 18.88
N LEU A 389 -6.02 -11.66 18.17
CA LEU A 389 -6.63 -12.85 18.76
C LEU A 389 -5.59 -13.77 19.41
N PHE A 390 -4.47 -14.01 18.73
CA PHE A 390 -3.35 -14.77 19.28
C PHE A 390 -2.83 -14.15 20.58
N CYS A 391 -2.58 -12.83 20.59
CA CYS A 391 -2.11 -12.13 21.78
C CYS A 391 -3.12 -12.21 22.94
N ARG A 392 -4.42 -12.08 22.65
CA ARG A 392 -5.48 -12.22 23.67
C ARG A 392 -5.59 -13.63 24.21
N LEU A 393 -5.49 -14.64 23.36
CA LEU A 393 -5.51 -16.04 23.78
C LEU A 393 -4.34 -16.30 24.74
N LEU A 394 -3.12 -15.96 24.33
CA LEU A 394 -1.92 -16.13 25.15
C LEU A 394 -2.00 -15.34 26.47
N TRP A 395 -2.55 -14.11 26.43
CA TRP A 395 -2.79 -13.28 27.61
C TRP A 395 -3.75 -13.93 28.60
N ASN A 396 -4.76 -14.67 28.13
CA ASN A 396 -5.77 -15.30 28.98
C ASN A 396 -5.37 -16.69 29.48
N LEU A 397 -4.53 -17.42 28.74
CA LEU A 397 -4.06 -18.76 29.12
C LEU A 397 -3.07 -18.75 30.30
N VAL A 398 -2.29 -17.68 30.46
CA VAL A 398 -1.28 -17.59 31.53
C VAL A 398 -1.84 -16.83 32.73
N SER A 399 -2.14 -17.54 33.82
CA SER A 399 -2.79 -16.97 35.02
C SER A 399 -1.89 -16.01 35.79
N LEU A 400 -0.61 -16.35 35.98
CA LEU A 400 0.35 -15.52 36.73
C LEU A 400 0.87 -14.35 35.88
N ARG A 401 0.75 -13.13 36.41
CA ARG A 401 1.12 -11.89 35.70
C ARG A 401 2.58 -11.87 35.21
N SER A 402 3.53 -12.31 36.03
CA SER A 402 4.96 -12.35 35.68
C SER A 402 5.23 -13.30 34.53
N HIS A 403 4.71 -14.53 34.61
CA HIS A 403 4.83 -15.54 33.55
C HIS A 403 4.13 -15.11 32.27
N ARG A 404 3.00 -14.38 32.39
CA ARG A 404 2.27 -13.87 31.23
C ARG A 404 3.11 -12.88 30.44
N VAL A 405 3.67 -11.87 31.09
CA VAL A 405 4.52 -10.87 30.42
C VAL A 405 5.77 -11.52 29.83
N LEU A 406 6.39 -12.45 30.56
CA LEU A 406 7.54 -13.20 30.04
C LEU A 406 7.16 -14.01 28.80
N ALA A 407 6.08 -14.78 28.84
CA ALA A 407 5.59 -15.58 27.71
C ALA A 407 5.27 -14.71 26.49
N MET A 408 4.57 -13.59 26.68
CA MET A 408 4.27 -12.62 25.62
C MET A 408 5.56 -12.07 24.99
N ASN A 409 6.50 -11.61 25.82
CA ASN A 409 7.77 -11.07 25.33
C ASN A 409 8.55 -12.14 24.57
N SER A 410 8.70 -13.35 25.11
CA SER A 410 9.47 -14.43 24.47
C SER A 410 8.85 -14.87 23.14
N LEU A 411 7.56 -15.19 23.11
CA LEU A 411 6.90 -15.70 21.91
C LEU A 411 6.77 -14.64 20.81
N CYS A 412 6.41 -13.40 21.16
CA CYS A 412 6.31 -12.33 20.17
C CYS A 412 7.69 -11.86 19.70
N SER A 413 8.73 -11.88 20.55
CA SER A 413 10.10 -11.60 20.09
C SER A 413 10.60 -12.70 19.15
N LEU A 414 10.26 -13.96 19.42
CA LEU A 414 10.55 -15.06 18.50
C LEU A 414 9.82 -14.86 17.16
N ALA A 415 8.58 -14.37 17.18
CA ALA A 415 7.84 -14.03 15.96
C ALA A 415 8.56 -12.94 15.15
N LEU A 416 9.01 -11.86 15.79
CA LEU A 416 9.83 -10.84 15.12
C LEU A 416 11.13 -11.42 14.57
N LEU A 417 11.89 -12.17 15.38
CA LEU A 417 13.15 -12.77 14.95
C LEU A 417 12.93 -13.68 13.72
N THR A 418 11.89 -14.50 13.76
CA THR A 418 11.51 -15.35 12.63
C THR A 418 11.17 -14.51 11.40
N ALA A 419 10.39 -13.44 11.57
CA ALA A 419 10.03 -12.53 10.48
C ALA A 419 11.26 -11.88 9.82
N LEU A 420 12.30 -11.56 10.60
CA LEU A 420 13.57 -10.99 10.12
C LEU A 420 14.47 -12.02 9.44
N LEU A 421 14.39 -13.29 9.84
CA LEU A 421 15.19 -14.39 9.29
C LEU A 421 14.55 -15.06 8.07
N LEU A 422 13.24 -14.92 7.88
CA LEU A 422 12.54 -15.46 6.71
C LEU A 422 13.12 -14.88 5.41
N PRO A 423 13.19 -15.67 4.32
CA PRO A 423 13.60 -15.18 3.02
C PRO A 423 12.83 -13.93 2.63
N ALA A 424 13.55 -12.94 2.10
CA ALA A 424 13.01 -11.64 1.72
C ALA A 424 13.16 -11.45 0.19
N PRO A 425 12.19 -11.93 -0.62
CA PRO A 425 12.21 -11.75 -2.07
C PRO A 425 12.34 -10.28 -2.48
N ASP A 426 11.76 -9.38 -1.68
CA ASP A 426 11.79 -7.93 -1.87
C ASP A 426 13.20 -7.30 -1.77
N ARG A 427 14.21 -8.06 -1.32
CA ARG A 427 15.63 -7.64 -1.41
C ARG A 427 16.19 -7.68 -2.83
N ARG A 428 15.48 -8.33 -3.77
CA ARG A 428 15.92 -8.50 -5.17
C ARG A 428 14.98 -7.74 -6.08
N PRO A 429 15.05 -6.40 -6.09
CA PRO A 429 14.18 -5.63 -6.97
C PRO A 429 14.48 -5.96 -8.43
N GLY A 430 13.43 -6.08 -9.23
CA GLY A 430 13.53 -6.57 -10.62
C GLY A 430 13.93 -8.04 -10.76
N GLY A 431 14.10 -8.79 -9.65
CA GLY A 431 14.54 -10.20 -9.68
C GLY A 431 16.04 -10.39 -9.88
N LEU A 432 16.82 -9.31 -9.93
CA LEU A 432 18.27 -9.37 -10.12
C LEU A 432 18.99 -10.06 -8.95
N SER A 433 19.97 -10.91 -9.27
CA SER A 433 20.90 -11.44 -8.25
C SER A 433 21.77 -10.33 -7.68
N PRO A 434 22.31 -10.45 -6.45
CA PRO A 434 23.18 -9.40 -5.88
C PRO A 434 24.41 -9.07 -6.75
N ALA A 435 24.95 -10.05 -7.47
CA ALA A 435 26.03 -9.82 -8.44
C ALA A 435 25.54 -9.05 -9.66
N ALA A 436 24.36 -9.41 -10.19
CA ALA A 436 23.77 -8.69 -11.32
C ALA A 436 23.37 -7.26 -10.95
N GLN A 437 22.88 -7.03 -9.73
CA GLN A 437 22.57 -5.71 -9.21
C GLN A 437 23.82 -4.81 -9.16
N ARG A 438 24.99 -5.34 -8.78
CA ARG A 438 26.24 -4.58 -8.82
C ARG A 438 26.64 -4.19 -10.24
N GLU A 439 26.60 -5.12 -11.18
CA GLU A 439 26.89 -4.84 -12.60
C GLU A 439 25.90 -3.81 -13.18
N TRP A 440 24.62 -3.89 -12.79
CA TRP A 440 23.58 -2.95 -13.18
C TRP A 440 23.88 -1.54 -12.68
N ILE A 441 24.17 -1.38 -11.37
CA ILE A 441 24.50 -0.08 -10.78
C ILE A 441 25.77 0.49 -11.41
N THR A 442 26.79 -0.34 -11.68
CA THR A 442 28.02 0.11 -12.35
C THR A 442 27.71 0.64 -13.76
N ALA A 443 26.88 -0.05 -14.54
CA ALA A 443 26.45 0.43 -15.85
C ALA A 443 25.67 1.75 -15.75
N CYS A 444 24.75 1.87 -14.79
CA CYS A 444 23.97 3.09 -14.59
C CYS A 444 24.85 4.29 -14.21
N ARG A 445 25.81 4.11 -13.30
CA ARG A 445 26.79 5.16 -12.93
C ARG A 445 27.71 5.55 -14.08
N TRP A 446 28.02 4.61 -14.97
CA TRP A 446 28.75 4.94 -16.18
C TRP A 446 27.88 5.81 -17.11
N ILE A 447 26.62 5.45 -17.31
CA ILE A 447 25.66 6.21 -18.12
C ILE A 447 25.50 7.65 -17.60
N GLU A 448 25.28 7.82 -16.30
CA GLU A 448 25.15 9.12 -15.63
C GLU A 448 26.31 10.07 -15.97
N LYS A 449 27.54 9.55 -16.04
CA LYS A 449 28.76 10.34 -16.24
C LYS A 449 29.17 10.57 -17.69
N HIS A 450 28.78 9.67 -18.60
CA HIS A 450 29.34 9.62 -19.96
C HIS A 450 28.31 9.85 -21.07
N THR A 451 27.04 10.02 -20.74
CA THR A 451 25.99 10.28 -21.76
C THR A 451 25.36 11.65 -21.59
N PRO A 452 24.88 12.30 -22.67
CA PRO A 452 24.20 13.59 -22.60
C PRO A 452 23.00 13.55 -21.66
N GLU A 453 22.72 14.65 -20.95
CA GLU A 453 21.58 14.77 -20.02
C GLU A 453 20.22 14.58 -20.71
N ASP A 454 20.13 15.00 -21.98
CA ASP A 454 18.94 14.84 -22.81
C ASP A 454 18.85 13.47 -23.50
N ALA A 455 19.76 12.53 -23.21
CA ALA A 455 19.70 11.19 -23.79
C ALA A 455 18.39 10.47 -23.42
N LEU A 456 17.73 9.91 -24.44
CA LEU A 456 16.58 9.03 -24.29
C LEU A 456 17.04 7.57 -24.39
N PHE A 457 16.79 6.79 -23.33
CA PHE A 457 17.19 5.40 -23.22
C PHE A 457 16.02 4.44 -23.33
N TYR A 458 16.26 3.25 -23.86
CA TYR A 458 15.54 2.06 -23.43
C TYR A 458 16.43 1.20 -22.53
N ALA A 459 15.84 0.67 -21.46
CA ALA A 459 16.48 -0.24 -20.52
C ALA A 459 15.62 -1.51 -20.36
N PRO A 460 16.20 -2.65 -19.94
CA PRO A 460 15.48 -3.93 -19.90
C PRO A 460 14.27 -3.89 -18.96
N ASN A 461 13.28 -4.77 -19.16
CA ASN A 461 12.04 -4.76 -18.34
C ASN A 461 12.27 -5.02 -16.84
N ASP A 462 13.34 -5.71 -16.50
CA ASP A 462 13.79 -5.97 -15.14
C ASP A 462 14.65 -4.82 -14.57
N ALA A 463 14.83 -3.73 -15.33
CA ALA A 463 15.50 -2.52 -14.89
C ALA A 463 14.88 -2.01 -13.59
N TRP A 464 15.74 -1.90 -12.58
CA TRP A 464 15.37 -1.37 -11.28
C TRP A 464 16.02 -0.01 -11.08
N GLY A 465 15.18 1.01 -10.91
CA GLY A 465 15.61 2.36 -10.56
C GLY A 465 16.47 3.05 -11.62
N PHE A 466 16.25 2.81 -12.91
CA PHE A 466 17.08 3.41 -13.96
C PHE A 466 17.19 4.94 -13.81
N LYS A 467 16.07 5.68 -13.83
CA LYS A 467 16.06 7.15 -13.67
C LYS A 467 16.75 7.63 -12.38
N TRP A 468 16.63 6.84 -11.31
CA TRP A 468 17.25 7.13 -10.02
C TRP A 468 18.78 7.11 -10.11
N TRP A 469 19.34 6.14 -10.85
CA TRP A 469 20.78 5.95 -10.94
C TRP A 469 21.43 6.71 -12.09
N THR A 470 20.70 6.97 -13.17
CA THR A 470 21.28 7.56 -14.39
C THR A 470 20.97 9.03 -14.55
N GLU A 471 19.90 9.51 -13.92
CA GLU A 471 19.28 10.79 -14.26
C GLU A 471 19.14 10.98 -15.78
N ARG A 472 18.69 9.93 -16.49
CA ARG A 472 18.34 9.97 -17.92
C ARG A 472 16.89 9.56 -18.16
N ARG A 473 16.33 10.05 -19.26
CA ARG A 473 14.95 9.79 -19.67
C ARG A 473 14.79 8.36 -20.15
N GLU A 474 13.65 7.75 -19.85
CA GLU A 474 13.30 6.43 -20.38
C GLU A 474 12.20 6.54 -21.42
N PHE A 475 12.39 5.87 -22.55
CA PHE A 475 11.36 5.74 -23.57
C PHE A 475 10.12 5.06 -23.00
N VAL A 476 10.32 3.95 -22.28
CA VAL A 476 9.29 3.23 -21.56
C VAL A 476 9.92 2.32 -20.51
N SER A 477 9.21 2.11 -19.39
CA SER A 477 9.56 1.10 -18.38
C SER A 477 8.32 0.29 -18.05
N TYR A 478 8.47 -1.04 -17.91
CA TYR A 478 7.37 -1.92 -17.54
C TYR A 478 6.79 -1.55 -16.17
N LYS A 479 7.65 -1.15 -15.23
CA LYS A 479 7.24 -0.81 -13.87
C LYS A 479 6.53 0.55 -13.81
N ASP A 480 7.06 1.54 -14.51
CA ASP A 480 6.60 2.93 -14.52
C ASP A 480 5.39 3.13 -15.44
N THR A 481 4.24 2.68 -14.96
CA THR A 481 2.98 2.73 -15.72
C THR A 481 2.17 3.99 -15.37
N PRO A 482 1.78 4.82 -16.36
CA PRO A 482 0.79 5.88 -16.18
C PRO A 482 -0.56 5.36 -15.66
N GLN A 483 -1.35 6.23 -15.05
CA GLN A 483 -2.61 5.83 -14.40
C GLN A 483 -3.88 6.22 -15.20
N GLY A 484 -3.76 7.18 -16.12
CA GLY A 484 -4.82 7.56 -17.06
C GLY A 484 -4.86 6.65 -18.29
N ALA A 485 -6.04 6.50 -18.89
CA ALA A 485 -6.27 5.58 -20.01
C ALA A 485 -5.37 5.85 -21.23
N ARG A 486 -5.26 7.11 -21.68
CA ARG A 486 -4.35 7.48 -22.80
C ARG A 486 -2.90 7.13 -22.52
N GLY A 487 -2.44 7.41 -21.29
CA GLY A 487 -1.09 7.05 -20.85
C GLY A 487 -0.87 5.53 -20.81
N LEU A 488 -1.87 4.76 -20.39
CA LEU A 488 -1.81 3.28 -20.40
C LEU A 488 -1.72 2.72 -21.83
N LEU A 489 -2.49 3.25 -22.76
CA LEU A 489 -2.45 2.86 -24.17
C LEU A 489 -1.10 3.18 -24.80
N GLU A 490 -0.59 4.39 -24.56
CA GLU A 490 0.71 4.82 -25.05
C GLU A 490 1.85 3.99 -24.44
N TRP A 491 1.79 3.72 -23.14
CA TRP A 491 2.73 2.84 -22.44
C TRP A 491 2.75 1.44 -23.09
N ASN A 492 1.58 0.87 -23.35
CA ASN A 492 1.45 -0.43 -23.99
C ASN A 492 1.95 -0.40 -25.45
N ARG A 493 1.69 0.67 -26.20
CA ARG A 493 2.21 0.86 -27.56
C ARG A 493 3.74 0.88 -27.57
N ARG A 494 4.36 1.66 -26.68
CA ARG A 494 5.82 1.75 -26.54
C ARG A 494 6.45 0.42 -26.13
N LEU A 495 5.88 -0.28 -25.14
CA LEU A 495 6.34 -1.61 -24.75
C LEU A 495 6.23 -2.60 -25.90
N ASN A 496 5.10 -2.65 -26.60
CA ASN A 496 4.93 -3.55 -27.75
C ASN A 496 5.88 -3.23 -28.89
N ARG A 497 6.20 -1.94 -29.13
CA ARG A 497 7.18 -1.56 -30.14
C ARG A 497 8.57 -2.13 -29.83
N ILE A 498 8.98 -2.03 -28.57
CA ILE A 498 10.25 -2.62 -28.12
C ILE A 498 10.15 -4.15 -28.12
N ASN A 499 9.09 -4.74 -27.57
CA ASN A 499 8.91 -6.19 -27.59
C ASN A 499 8.92 -6.77 -29.01
N ARG A 500 8.37 -6.10 -30.03
CA ARG A 500 8.46 -6.56 -31.44
C ARG A 500 9.88 -6.48 -32.01
N LEU A 501 10.66 -5.47 -31.61
CA LEU A 501 12.08 -5.41 -31.94
C LEU A 501 12.82 -6.60 -31.31
N ILE A 502 12.37 -7.02 -30.12
CA ILE A 502 12.97 -8.04 -29.26
C ILE A 502 12.50 -9.47 -29.58
N SER A 503 11.24 -9.67 -29.98
CA SER A 503 10.53 -10.95 -29.99
C SER A 503 9.57 -11.13 -31.18
N GLU A 504 9.42 -12.41 -31.55
CA GLU A 504 8.57 -13.06 -32.56
C GLU A 504 9.08 -13.19 -34.00
N ASP A 505 9.76 -12.21 -34.59
CA ASP A 505 10.33 -12.39 -35.96
C ASP A 505 11.72 -13.04 -35.98
N ARG A 506 12.29 -13.31 -34.79
CA ARG A 506 13.68 -13.78 -34.64
C ARG A 506 13.83 -15.08 -33.84
N MET A 507 12.74 -15.69 -33.39
CA MET A 507 12.74 -16.99 -32.71
C MET A 507 11.90 -17.96 -33.53
N ASP A 508 12.46 -19.12 -33.87
CA ASP A 508 11.75 -20.19 -34.54
C ASP A 508 10.73 -20.87 -33.62
N THR A 509 9.90 -21.72 -34.21
CA THR A 509 8.84 -22.48 -33.51
C THR A 509 9.37 -23.46 -32.46
N SER A 510 10.68 -23.66 -32.35
CA SER A 510 11.35 -24.45 -31.32
C SER A 510 11.95 -23.61 -30.19
N GLY A 511 11.75 -22.28 -30.22
CA GLY A 511 12.32 -21.34 -29.26
C GLY A 511 13.80 -21.06 -29.47
N LYS A 512 14.37 -21.45 -30.62
CA LYS A 512 15.74 -21.13 -31.00
C LYS A 512 15.76 -19.88 -31.89
N PRO A 513 16.80 -19.03 -31.81
CA PRO A 513 16.90 -17.88 -32.69
C PRO A 513 16.94 -18.31 -34.17
N HIS A 514 16.16 -17.67 -35.04
CA HIS A 514 16.08 -17.97 -36.48
C HIS A 514 17.45 -17.85 -37.19
N SER A 515 18.35 -16.99 -36.69
CA SER A 515 19.77 -16.90 -37.07
C SER A 515 20.45 -15.78 -36.25
N PRO A 516 21.79 -15.74 -36.09
CA PRO A 516 22.49 -14.76 -35.27
C PRO A 516 22.72 -13.45 -36.04
N LEU A 517 21.68 -12.84 -36.60
CA LEU A 517 21.83 -11.52 -37.23
C LEU A 517 21.72 -10.47 -36.14
N ALA A 518 22.90 -9.98 -35.75
CA ALA A 518 23.06 -8.82 -34.92
C ALA A 518 22.18 -7.67 -35.46
N PHE A 519 21.52 -6.90 -34.58
CA PHE A 519 20.73 -5.73 -34.99
C PHE A 519 21.56 -4.85 -35.93
N THR A 520 21.08 -4.64 -37.14
CA THR A 520 21.84 -3.95 -38.18
C THR A 520 21.90 -2.46 -37.88
N ARG A 521 22.90 -1.77 -38.43
CA ARG A 521 23.03 -0.31 -38.28
C ARG A 521 21.77 0.41 -38.77
N SER A 522 21.20 -0.03 -39.89
CA SER A 522 19.98 0.56 -40.48
C SER A 522 18.75 0.33 -39.60
N GLU A 523 18.60 -0.85 -39.00
CA GLU A 523 17.51 -1.12 -38.04
C GLU A 523 17.58 -0.20 -36.82
N LEU A 524 18.80 0.06 -36.32
CA LEU A 524 19.03 0.97 -35.20
C LEU A 524 18.80 2.45 -35.57
N GLN A 525 19.17 2.87 -36.79
CA GLN A 525 18.83 4.20 -37.31
C GLN A 525 17.32 4.37 -37.43
N ALA A 526 16.62 3.38 -37.98
CA ALA A 526 15.17 3.39 -38.09
C ALA A 526 14.48 3.46 -36.72
N LEU A 527 14.98 2.70 -35.74
CA LEU A 527 14.49 2.76 -34.36
C LEU A 527 14.66 4.17 -33.78
N ARG A 528 15.84 4.78 -33.93
CA ARG A 528 16.11 6.14 -33.46
C ARG A 528 15.21 7.16 -34.14
N ALA A 529 15.02 7.07 -35.46
CA ALA A 529 14.17 7.98 -36.21
C ALA A 529 12.70 7.89 -35.79
N GLU A 530 12.19 6.67 -35.57
CA GLU A 530 10.79 6.44 -35.20
C GLU A 530 10.48 6.82 -33.74
N THR A 531 11.40 6.51 -32.82
CA THR A 531 11.12 6.57 -31.37
C THR A 531 11.82 7.71 -30.65
N GLY A 532 12.84 8.30 -31.27
CA GLY A 532 13.75 9.24 -30.62
C GLY A 532 14.76 8.58 -29.67
N ILE A 533 14.77 7.25 -29.52
CA ILE A 533 15.74 6.57 -28.65
C ILE A 533 17.15 6.85 -29.16
N THR A 534 17.99 7.36 -28.27
CA THR A 534 19.39 7.70 -28.56
C THR A 534 20.34 6.61 -28.09
N HIS A 535 19.97 5.87 -27.05
CA HIS A 535 20.82 4.88 -26.43
C HIS A 535 20.03 3.64 -25.98
N LEU A 536 20.69 2.49 -25.97
CA LEU A 536 20.15 1.24 -25.44
C LEU A 536 21.05 0.74 -24.31
N LEU A 537 20.43 0.38 -23.19
CA LEU A 537 21.04 -0.45 -22.15
C LEU A 537 20.41 -1.84 -22.25
N VAL A 538 21.23 -2.86 -22.46
CA VAL A 538 20.77 -4.22 -22.73
C VAL A 538 21.66 -5.25 -22.04
N TRP A 539 21.13 -6.47 -21.91
CA TRP A 539 21.89 -7.62 -21.45
C TRP A 539 22.98 -8.01 -22.48
N TRP A 540 24.07 -8.62 -22.02
CA TRP A 540 25.23 -9.00 -22.85
C TRP A 540 24.91 -9.98 -23.99
N VAL A 541 23.84 -10.77 -23.86
CA VAL A 541 23.45 -11.82 -24.81
C VAL A 541 22.91 -11.29 -26.14
N TRP A 542 22.71 -9.98 -26.25
CA TRP A 542 22.08 -9.35 -27.39
C TRP A 542 23.11 -8.99 -28.47
N PRO A 543 23.01 -9.52 -29.70
CA PRO A 543 23.96 -9.22 -30.76
C PRO A 543 23.58 -7.92 -31.47
N PHE A 544 24.51 -6.96 -31.59
CA PHE A 544 24.37 -5.72 -32.36
C PHE A 544 25.54 -5.59 -33.34
N SER A 545 25.28 -5.05 -34.54
CA SER A 545 26.31 -4.85 -35.58
C SER A 545 27.22 -3.65 -35.32
N ILE A 546 26.92 -2.88 -34.28
CA ILE A 546 27.72 -1.75 -33.80
C ILE A 546 28.42 -2.13 -32.51
N GLU A 547 29.60 -1.56 -32.27
CA GLU A 547 30.33 -1.75 -31.02
C GLU A 547 29.63 -1.03 -29.85
N PRO A 548 29.56 -1.64 -28.66
CA PRO A 548 29.04 -0.98 -27.48
C PRO A 548 30.01 0.13 -27.02
N ILE A 549 29.46 1.26 -26.59
CA ILE A 549 30.25 2.35 -26.00
C ILE A 549 30.68 2.04 -24.55
N TYR A 550 30.03 1.05 -23.93
CA TYR A 550 30.39 0.50 -22.63
C TYR A 550 29.95 -0.95 -22.53
N SER A 551 30.77 -1.77 -21.86
CA SER A 551 30.46 -3.17 -21.58
C SER A 551 31.01 -3.56 -20.22
N ASN A 552 30.21 -4.29 -19.44
CA ASN A 552 30.68 -5.06 -18.30
C ASN A 552 30.27 -6.52 -18.46
N ARG A 553 30.32 -7.30 -17.36
CA ARG A 553 30.07 -8.75 -17.43
C ARG A 553 28.65 -9.10 -17.88
N LEU A 554 27.67 -8.25 -17.62
CA LEU A 554 26.26 -8.56 -17.84
C LEU A 554 25.52 -7.57 -18.73
N PHE A 555 26.00 -6.33 -18.83
CA PHE A 555 25.31 -5.24 -19.51
C PHE A 555 26.21 -4.57 -20.53
N ARG A 556 25.57 -4.09 -21.59
CA ARG A 556 26.18 -3.30 -22.65
C ARG A 556 25.36 -2.05 -22.90
N VAL A 557 26.04 -0.96 -23.23
CA VAL A 557 25.42 0.30 -23.64
C VAL A 557 25.79 0.58 -25.09
N TYR A 558 24.79 0.93 -25.90
CA TYR A 558 24.95 1.28 -27.30
C TYR A 558 24.45 2.70 -27.54
N ALA A 559 25.23 3.51 -28.25
CA ALA A 559 24.76 4.76 -28.85
C ALA A 559 24.18 4.45 -30.23
N LEU A 560 22.93 4.84 -30.47
CA LEU A 560 22.28 4.58 -31.75
C LEU A 560 22.80 5.56 -32.80
N PRO A 561 23.21 5.06 -33.99
CA PRO A 561 23.61 5.93 -35.09
C PRO A 561 22.52 6.94 -35.42
N ALA A 562 22.91 8.17 -35.72
CA ALA A 562 21.98 9.15 -36.29
C ALA A 562 21.46 8.63 -37.64
N PRO A 563 20.23 9.01 -38.05
CA PRO A 563 19.78 8.79 -39.42
C PRO A 563 20.82 9.40 -40.36
N ASP A 564 21.16 8.71 -41.45
CA ASP A 564 22.03 9.31 -42.45
C ASP A 564 21.34 10.58 -42.98
N PRO A 565 22.03 11.73 -43.05
CA PRO A 565 21.49 12.91 -43.71
C PRO A 565 21.18 12.50 -45.15
N ALA A 566 19.89 12.52 -45.52
CA ALA A 566 19.40 11.83 -46.70
C ALA A 566 20.23 12.14 -47.95
N SER A 567 20.61 11.09 -48.67
CA SER A 567 20.51 11.11 -50.12
C SER A 567 19.04 11.36 -50.46
N ASP A 568 18.66 12.64 -50.59
CA ASP A 568 17.40 13.08 -51.18
C ASP A 568 17.24 12.54 -52.60
#